data_AF-A0A024TM47-F1
#
_entry.id   AF-A0A024TM47-F1
#
_cell.length_a   1.000
_cell.length_b   1.000
_cell.length_c   1.000
_cell.angle_alpha   90.00
_cell.angle_beta   90.00
_cell.angle_gamma   90.00
#
_symmetry.space_group_name_H-M   'P 1'
#
loop_
_entity.id
_entity.type
_entity.pdbx_description
1 polymer ?
#
loop_
_entity_poly.entity_id
_entity_poly.type
_entity_poly.pdbx_seq_one_letter_code
_entity_poly.pdbx_strand_id
1 'polypeptide(L)'
;MVGGTECGAVPERVACSRCILEEIGVQEDDLSQAGRRSLHILAQAGRVLKVDQVHMSEYLRAMDKLSTREEIAAEAIAALHDDMKKNTLRNDRARRELAHIIHMHDTMRNMAEEREITENSSMFKHWSRDCEEKERHYAQEIERCNAELRSRRFPLDESLEHHTLVSLAEDCASIEASTYDLAAQLSFYRALPSTVMEAQRALEAMEAEFTHEAADGVESS
;
A
#
# COMPACT_ATOMS: atom_id res chain seq x y z
N MET A 1 -53.49 36.51 50.10
CA MET A 1 -53.05 37.73 50.81
C MET A 1 -51.53 37.72 50.88
N VAL A 2 -50.94 38.90 50.67
CA VAL A 2 -49.50 39.23 50.74
C VAL A 2 -48.66 38.59 49.63
N GLY A 3 -47.97 39.30 48.75
CA GLY A 3 -47.76 40.74 48.55
C GLY A 3 -46.77 40.85 47.41
N GLY A 4 -47.10 41.62 46.37
CA GLY A 4 -46.28 41.78 45.19
C GLY A 4 -44.97 42.50 45.50
N THR A 5 -43.85 41.91 45.11
CA THR A 5 -42.60 42.64 44.91
C THR A 5 -42.59 43.14 43.47
N GLU A 6 -43.20 44.30 43.26
CA GLU A 6 -42.90 45.12 42.09
C GLU A 6 -41.45 45.57 42.23
N CYS A 7 -40.55 44.86 41.55
CA CYS A 7 -39.24 45.39 41.19
C CYS A 7 -39.51 46.57 40.26
N GLY A 8 -39.72 47.75 40.85
CA GLY A 8 -39.76 49.01 40.13
C GLY A 8 -38.41 49.20 39.47
N ALA A 9 -38.32 48.85 38.19
CA ALA A 9 -37.26 49.31 37.32
C ALA A 9 -37.34 50.84 37.32
N VAL A 10 -36.49 51.48 38.13
CA VAL A 10 -36.27 52.92 38.05
C VAL A 10 -35.85 53.17 36.61
N PRO A 11 -36.59 53.98 35.83
CA PRO A 11 -36.19 54.26 34.47
C PRO A 11 -34.78 54.85 34.52
N GLU A 12 -33.82 54.26 33.79
CA GLU A 12 -32.47 54.80 33.59
C GLU A 12 -32.62 56.27 33.17
N ARG A 13 -32.49 57.19 34.12
CA ARG A 13 -32.58 58.62 33.87
C ARG A 13 -31.23 59.05 33.34
N VAL A 14 -31.05 58.90 32.03
CA VAL A 14 -29.85 59.41 31.39
C VAL A 14 -29.80 60.93 31.57
N ALA A 15 -28.68 61.45 32.06
CA ALA A 15 -28.52 62.87 32.33
C ALA A 15 -28.86 63.71 31.07
N CYS A 16 -29.93 64.49 31.20
CA CYS A 16 -30.55 65.24 30.12
C CYS A 16 -30.48 66.75 30.41
N SER A 17 -30.53 67.62 29.38
CA SER A 17 -30.46 69.08 29.58
C SER A 17 -31.47 69.59 30.63
N ARG A 18 -32.71 69.08 30.59
CA ARG A 18 -33.75 69.40 31.57
C ARG A 18 -33.40 68.92 32.99
N CYS A 19 -32.88 67.70 33.10
CA CYS A 19 -32.46 67.08 34.35
C CYS A 19 -31.33 67.89 35.02
N ILE A 20 -30.39 68.39 34.21
CA ILE A 20 -29.26 69.23 34.66
C ILE A 20 -29.73 70.60 35.13
N LEU A 21 -30.66 71.23 34.39
CA LEU A 21 -31.26 72.51 34.75
C LEU A 21 -32.12 72.42 36.02
N GLU A 22 -32.89 71.33 36.17
CA GLU A 22 -33.69 71.04 37.37
C GLU A 22 -32.81 70.92 38.63
N GLU A 23 -31.62 70.34 38.51
CA GLU A 23 -30.71 70.14 39.63
C GLU A 23 -29.97 71.44 40.04
N ILE A 24 -29.74 72.35 39.09
CA ILE A 24 -29.09 73.65 39.31
C ILE A 24 -30.12 74.75 39.68
N GLY A 25 -31.41 74.52 39.42
CA GLY A 25 -32.50 75.45 39.73
C GLY A 25 -32.59 76.66 38.79
N VAL A 26 -32.12 76.51 37.54
CA VAL A 26 -32.03 77.58 36.54
C VAL A 26 -32.87 77.23 35.32
N GLN A 27 -33.56 78.20 34.72
CA GLN A 27 -34.29 77.97 33.47
C GLN A 27 -33.37 78.10 32.24
N GLU A 28 -33.69 77.39 31.16
CA GLU A 28 -32.88 77.41 29.95
C GLU A 28 -32.80 78.80 29.31
N ASP A 29 -33.84 79.62 29.50
CA ASP A 29 -33.95 80.98 28.97
C ASP A 29 -33.07 82.00 29.72
N ASP A 30 -32.68 81.69 30.97
CA ASP A 30 -31.79 82.52 31.78
C ASP A 30 -30.31 82.33 31.39
N LEU A 31 -30.01 81.33 30.55
CA LEU A 31 -28.66 81.02 30.11
C LEU A 31 -28.24 81.84 28.89
N SER A 32 -27.01 82.36 28.97
CA SER A 32 -26.32 82.91 27.79
C SER A 32 -26.20 81.85 26.69
N GLN A 33 -25.99 82.29 25.45
CA GLN A 33 -25.80 81.38 24.32
C GLN A 33 -24.63 80.40 24.54
N ALA A 34 -23.59 80.80 25.27
CA ALA A 34 -22.47 79.94 25.67
C ALA A 34 -22.88 78.92 26.76
N GLY A 35 -23.73 79.33 27.71
CA GLY A 35 -24.29 78.45 28.73
C GLY A 35 -25.14 77.32 28.12
N ARG A 36 -26.01 77.65 27.16
CA ARG A 36 -26.83 76.66 26.44
C ARG A 36 -25.99 75.63 25.66
N ARG A 37 -24.89 76.06 25.03
CA ARG A 37 -23.97 75.12 24.35
C ARG A 37 -23.27 74.19 25.35
N SER A 38 -22.80 74.73 26.47
CA SER A 38 -22.12 73.95 27.51
C SER A 38 -23.04 72.91 28.15
N LEU A 39 -24.31 73.29 28.41
CA LEU A 39 -25.37 72.39 28.88
C LEU A 39 -25.59 71.23 27.89
N HIS A 40 -25.64 71.53 26.59
CA HIS A 40 -25.83 70.51 25.56
C HIS A 40 -24.65 69.53 25.49
N ILE A 41 -23.42 70.02 25.60
CA ILE A 41 -22.21 69.20 25.64
C ILE A 41 -22.22 68.28 26.86
N LEU A 42 -22.58 68.81 28.04
CA LEU A 42 -22.72 68.02 29.27
C LEU A 42 -23.79 66.92 29.13
N ALA A 43 -24.98 67.26 28.63
CA ALA A 43 -26.03 66.28 28.38
C ALA A 43 -25.66 65.25 27.29
N GLN A 44 -24.82 65.62 26.33
CA GLN A 44 -24.29 64.69 25.34
C GLN A 44 -23.22 63.76 25.95
N ALA A 45 -22.31 64.30 26.75
CA ALA A 45 -21.33 63.51 27.49
C ALA A 45 -22.02 62.52 28.45
N GLY A 46 -23.07 62.96 29.16
CA GLY A 46 -23.85 62.10 30.06
C GLY A 46 -24.55 60.97 29.33
N ARG A 47 -25.03 61.21 28.10
CA ARG A 47 -25.58 60.17 27.22
C ARG A 47 -24.52 59.16 26.75
N VAL A 48 -23.34 59.62 26.34
CA VAL A 48 -22.25 58.75 25.88
C VAL A 48 -21.72 57.89 27.03
N LEU A 49 -21.58 58.49 28.20
CA LEU A 49 -21.09 57.83 29.42
C LEU A 49 -22.15 57.01 30.15
N LYS A 50 -23.42 57.11 29.75
CA LYS A 50 -24.59 56.52 30.43
C LYS A 50 -24.60 56.86 31.92
N VAL A 51 -24.59 58.16 32.22
CA VAL A 51 -24.64 58.66 33.59
C VAL A 51 -26.10 58.81 34.03
N ASP A 52 -26.45 58.20 35.17
CA ASP A 52 -27.82 58.12 35.70
C ASP A 52 -28.20 59.28 36.65
N GLN A 53 -27.23 60.05 37.14
CA GLN A 53 -27.44 61.19 38.04
C GLN A 53 -26.60 62.39 37.60
N VAL A 54 -27.10 63.62 37.72
CA VAL A 54 -26.41 64.78 37.13
C VAL A 54 -25.28 65.35 38.00
N HIS A 55 -24.96 64.68 39.10
CA HIS A 55 -23.83 65.01 39.97
C HIS A 55 -22.49 64.90 39.22
N MET A 56 -21.64 65.92 39.39
CA MET A 56 -20.31 65.98 38.78
C MET A 56 -19.40 64.79 39.15
N SER A 57 -19.57 64.22 40.34
CA SER A 57 -18.84 63.03 40.80
C SER A 57 -19.14 61.77 39.96
N GLU A 58 -20.37 61.62 39.45
CA GLU A 58 -20.75 60.50 38.60
C GLU A 58 -20.15 60.61 37.20
N TYR A 59 -20.12 61.83 36.65
CA TYR A 59 -19.42 62.10 35.39
C TYR A 59 -17.93 61.78 35.49
N LEU A 60 -17.26 62.20 36.56
CA LEU A 60 -15.84 61.90 36.78
C LEU A 60 -15.61 60.39 36.94
N ARG A 61 -16.48 59.69 37.68
CA ARG A 61 -16.39 58.23 37.82
C ARG A 61 -16.61 57.49 36.50
N ALA A 62 -17.54 57.95 35.67
CA ALA A 62 -17.78 57.35 34.37
C ALA A 62 -16.63 57.60 33.40
N MET A 63 -16.00 58.78 33.44
CA MET A 63 -14.76 59.06 32.69
C MET A 63 -13.59 58.19 33.16
N ASP A 64 -13.42 58.00 34.46
CA ASP A 64 -12.39 57.11 35.04
C ASP A 64 -12.60 55.64 34.61
N LYS A 65 -13.84 55.16 34.65
CA LYS A 65 -14.22 53.84 34.09
C LYS A 65 -13.98 53.73 32.59
N LEU A 66 -14.16 54.81 31.83
CA LEU A 66 -13.90 54.81 30.39
C LEU A 66 -12.39 54.76 30.11
N SER A 67 -11.61 55.58 30.83
CA SER A 67 -10.15 55.62 30.73
C SER A 67 -9.53 54.25 31.04
N THR A 68 -9.94 53.62 32.13
CA THR A 68 -9.46 52.27 32.49
C THR A 68 -9.85 51.21 31.45
N ARG A 69 -11.05 51.29 30.87
CA ARG A 69 -11.46 50.39 29.79
C ARG A 69 -10.68 50.62 28.50
N GLU A 70 -10.33 51.87 28.20
CA GLU A 70 -9.49 52.21 27.06
C GLU A 70 -8.09 51.61 27.22
N GLU A 71 -7.48 51.75 28.40
CA GLU A 71 -6.18 51.14 28.72
C GLU A 71 -6.21 49.61 28.56
N ILE A 72 -7.20 48.94 29.16
CA ILE A 72 -7.36 47.48 29.04
C ILE A 72 -7.56 47.06 27.58
N ALA A 73 -8.35 47.81 26.81
CA ALA A 73 -8.56 47.53 25.40
C ALA A 73 -7.28 47.72 24.59
N ALA A 74 -6.48 48.75 24.89
CA ALA A 74 -5.20 49.01 24.23
C ALA A 74 -4.20 47.87 24.50
N GLU A 75 -4.12 47.40 25.75
CA GLU A 75 -3.28 46.24 26.13
C GLU A 75 -3.75 44.96 25.43
N ALA A 76 -5.05 44.70 25.37
CA ALA A 76 -5.60 43.54 24.69
C ALA A 76 -5.32 43.57 23.17
N ILE A 77 -5.43 44.74 22.54
CA ILE A 77 -5.09 44.93 21.12
C ILE A 77 -3.59 44.68 20.89
N ALA A 78 -2.72 45.18 21.77
CA ALA A 78 -1.29 44.95 21.68
C ALA A 78 -0.95 43.46 21.81
N ALA A 79 -1.54 42.77 22.79
CA ALA A 79 -1.36 41.33 22.99
C ALA A 79 -1.83 40.51 21.77
N LEU A 80 -3.01 40.82 21.23
CA LEU A 80 -3.52 40.18 20.02
C LEU A 80 -2.60 40.41 18.82
N HIS A 81 -2.07 41.62 18.68
CA HIS A 81 -1.14 41.92 17.60
C HIS A 81 0.14 41.07 17.69
N ASP A 82 0.70 40.92 18.89
CA ASP A 82 1.89 40.11 19.10
C ASP A 82 1.63 38.61 18.88
N ASP A 83 0.45 38.12 19.26
CA ASP A 83 0.06 36.74 18.99
C ASP A 83 -0.17 36.49 17.50
N MET A 84 -0.73 37.45 16.77
CA MET A 84 -0.80 37.40 15.31
C MET A 84 0.59 37.32 14.69
N LYS A 85 1.56 38.14 15.13
CA LYS A 85 2.96 38.07 14.66
C LYS A 85 3.61 36.72 14.94
N LYS A 86 3.39 36.15 16.14
CA LYS A 86 3.91 34.82 16.47
C LYS A 86 3.28 33.74 15.59
N ASN A 87 1.98 33.84 15.30
CA ASN A 87 1.28 32.89 14.45
C ASN A 87 1.77 32.97 13.00
N THR A 88 1.93 34.18 12.45
CA THR A 88 2.48 34.35 11.09
C THR A 88 3.88 33.75 10.96
N LEU A 89 4.78 34.01 11.92
CA LEU A 89 6.12 33.41 11.94
C LEU A 89 6.08 31.87 11.98
N ARG A 90 5.18 31.29 12.77
CA ARG A 90 4.99 29.82 12.81
C ARG A 90 4.46 29.29 11.48
N ASN A 91 3.51 30.00 10.86
CA ASN A 91 2.96 29.62 9.55
C ASN A 91 4.04 29.67 8.45
N ASP A 92 4.85 30.73 8.43
CA ASP A 92 5.96 30.87 7.48
C ASP A 92 7.03 29.80 7.66
N ARG A 93 7.28 29.38 8.90
CA ARG A 93 8.14 28.22 9.19
C ARG A 93 7.54 26.93 8.62
N ALA A 94 6.27 26.65 8.91
CA ALA A 94 5.59 25.45 8.42
C ALA A 94 5.54 25.41 6.88
N ARG A 95 5.33 26.55 6.22
CA ARG A 95 5.37 26.66 4.75
C ARG A 95 6.74 26.32 4.18
N ARG A 96 7.83 26.77 4.82
CA ARG A 96 9.19 26.43 4.41
C ARG A 96 9.49 24.94 4.59
N GLU A 97 9.06 24.36 5.70
CA GLU A 97 9.21 22.93 5.97
C GLU A 97 8.42 22.10 4.94
N LEU A 98 7.19 22.50 4.61
CA LEU A 98 6.40 21.85 3.56
C LEU A 98 7.07 21.94 2.18
N ALA A 99 7.58 23.11 1.80
CA ALA A 99 8.30 23.27 0.53
C ALA A 99 9.54 22.38 0.47
N HIS A 100 10.26 22.22 1.58
CA HIS A 100 11.39 21.30 1.66
C HIS A 100 10.97 19.84 1.51
N ILE A 101 9.88 19.41 2.15
CA ILE A 101 9.34 18.05 2.02
C ILE A 101 8.90 17.76 0.58
N ILE A 102 8.22 18.71 -0.07
CA ILE A 102 7.82 18.58 -1.48
C ILE A 102 9.06 18.40 -2.36
N HIS A 103 10.08 19.24 -2.17
CA HIS A 103 11.32 19.12 -2.92
C HIS A 103 12.02 17.77 -2.72
N MET A 104 12.10 17.28 -1.47
CA MET A 104 12.66 15.96 -1.18
C MET A 104 11.86 14.84 -1.84
N HIS A 105 10.53 14.93 -1.78
CA HIS A 105 9.63 13.97 -2.39
C HIS A 105 9.82 13.90 -3.91
N ASP A 106 9.90 15.05 -4.59
CA ASP A 106 10.15 15.08 -6.04
C ASP A 106 11.54 14.55 -6.39
N THR A 107 12.55 14.86 -5.57
CA THR A 107 13.89 14.30 -5.74
C THR A 107 13.88 12.78 -5.59
N MET A 108 13.17 12.25 -4.59
CA MET A 108 13.03 10.80 -4.38
C MET A 108 12.29 10.13 -5.54
N ARG A 109 11.22 10.75 -6.06
CA ARG A 109 10.51 10.27 -7.24
C ARG A 109 11.44 10.18 -8.44
N ASN A 110 12.18 11.26 -8.75
CA ASN A 110 13.11 11.28 -9.88
C ASN A 110 14.20 10.20 -9.72
N MET A 111 14.76 10.03 -8.53
CA MET A 111 15.74 8.96 -8.27
C MET A 111 15.14 7.56 -8.45
N ALA A 112 13.87 7.35 -8.10
CA ALA A 112 13.20 6.07 -8.30
C ALA A 112 13.01 5.78 -9.81
N GLU A 113 12.59 6.78 -10.58
CA GLU A 113 12.46 6.68 -12.04
C GLU A 113 13.83 6.40 -12.71
N GLU A 114 14.90 7.07 -12.28
CA GLU A 114 16.25 6.81 -12.78
C GLU A 114 16.75 5.40 -12.42
N ARG A 115 16.42 4.89 -11.22
CA ARG A 115 16.72 3.51 -10.82
C ARG A 115 16.00 2.50 -11.69
N GLU A 116 14.71 2.70 -11.95
CA GLU A 116 13.94 1.84 -12.83
C GLU A 116 14.54 1.78 -14.24
N ILE A 117 14.93 2.93 -14.80
CA ILE A 117 15.59 2.99 -16.12
C ILE A 117 16.94 2.26 -16.11
N THR A 118 17.75 2.47 -15.08
CA THR A 118 19.10 1.87 -14.98
C THR A 118 19.04 0.37 -14.73
N GLU A 119 18.16 -0.10 -13.85
CA GLU A 119 17.92 -1.52 -13.59
C GLU A 119 17.38 -2.21 -14.84
N ASN A 120 16.36 -1.64 -15.50
CA ASN A 120 15.83 -2.18 -16.75
C ASN A 120 16.89 -2.25 -17.86
N SER A 121 17.75 -1.22 -17.99
CA SER A 121 18.86 -1.22 -18.94
C SER A 121 19.88 -2.32 -18.62
N SER A 122 20.20 -2.51 -17.34
CA SER A 122 21.15 -3.55 -16.91
C SER A 122 20.60 -4.96 -17.13
N MET A 123 19.31 -5.18 -16.84
CA MET A 123 18.60 -6.42 -17.09
C MET A 123 18.53 -6.73 -18.59
N PHE A 124 18.24 -5.73 -19.42
CA PHE A 124 18.23 -5.88 -20.88
C PHE A 124 19.61 -6.30 -21.41
N LYS A 125 20.70 -5.68 -20.93
CA LYS A 125 22.07 -6.07 -21.30
C LYS A 125 22.41 -7.49 -20.87
N HIS A 126 21.98 -7.89 -19.68
CA HIS A 126 22.18 -9.26 -19.19
C HIS A 126 21.42 -10.28 -20.03
N TRP A 127 20.15 -10.02 -20.33
CA TRP A 127 19.31 -10.85 -21.19
C TRP A 127 19.88 -10.97 -22.60
N SER A 128 20.34 -9.87 -23.19
CA SER A 128 20.99 -9.90 -24.50
C SER A 128 22.19 -10.85 -24.51
N ARG A 129 23.04 -10.80 -23.48
CA ARG A 129 24.22 -11.66 -23.37
C ARG A 129 23.84 -13.13 -23.19
N ASP A 130 22.86 -13.42 -22.33
CA ASP A 130 22.37 -14.78 -22.08
C ASP A 130 21.75 -15.39 -23.35
N CYS A 131 20.99 -14.61 -24.11
CA CYS A 131 20.47 -15.02 -25.41
C CYS A 131 21.60 -15.33 -26.40
N GLU A 132 22.61 -14.46 -26.54
CA GLU A 132 23.76 -14.71 -27.41
C GLU A 132 24.55 -15.97 -27.00
N GLU A 133 24.71 -16.22 -25.70
CA GLU A 133 25.40 -17.41 -25.20
C GLU A 133 24.63 -18.69 -25.50
N LYS A 134 23.30 -18.67 -25.32
CA LYS A 134 22.41 -19.76 -25.71
C LYS A 134 22.42 -20.00 -27.21
N GLU A 135 22.38 -18.95 -28.03
CA GLU A 135 22.49 -19.06 -29.49
C GLU A 135 23.80 -19.74 -29.91
N ARG A 136 24.93 -19.34 -29.32
CA ARG A 136 26.22 -19.99 -29.59
C ARG A 136 26.21 -21.45 -29.16
N HIS A 137 25.65 -21.77 -27.99
CA HIS A 137 25.55 -23.14 -27.51
C HIS A 137 24.72 -24.01 -28.46
N TYR A 138 23.52 -23.55 -28.84
CA TYR A 138 22.67 -24.28 -29.77
C TYR A 138 23.30 -24.43 -31.15
N ALA A 139 23.99 -23.41 -31.66
CA ALA A 139 24.73 -23.53 -32.92
C ALA A 139 25.80 -24.63 -32.85
N GLN A 140 26.56 -24.69 -31.75
CA GLN A 140 27.57 -25.73 -31.53
C GLN A 140 26.94 -27.13 -31.38
N GLU A 141 25.81 -27.26 -30.68
CA GLU A 141 25.10 -28.52 -30.57
C GLU A 141 24.55 -29.00 -31.92
N ILE A 142 23.99 -28.09 -32.72
CA ILE A 142 23.53 -28.38 -34.08
C ILE A 142 24.70 -28.85 -34.95
N GLU A 143 25.83 -28.15 -34.92
CA GLU A 143 27.05 -28.56 -35.64
C GLU A 143 27.54 -29.93 -35.19
N ARG A 144 27.53 -30.20 -33.88
CA ARG A 144 27.93 -31.48 -33.31
C ARG A 144 27.01 -32.61 -33.76
N CYS A 145 25.70 -32.43 -33.67
CA CYS A 145 24.71 -33.39 -34.17
C CYS A 145 24.89 -33.64 -35.67
N ASN A 146 25.07 -32.59 -36.47
CA ASN A 146 25.32 -32.72 -37.90
C ASN A 146 26.63 -33.47 -38.20
N ALA A 147 27.69 -33.23 -37.43
CA ALA A 147 28.95 -33.96 -37.57
C ALA A 147 28.79 -35.44 -37.19
N GLU A 148 28.05 -35.74 -36.12
CA GLU A 148 27.76 -37.11 -35.71
C GLU A 148 26.96 -37.86 -36.78
N LEU A 149 25.90 -37.23 -37.32
CA LEU A 149 25.10 -37.77 -38.42
C LEU A 149 25.97 -38.09 -39.65
N ARG A 150 26.88 -37.18 -40.04
CA ARG A 150 27.83 -37.43 -41.14
C ARG A 150 28.82 -38.55 -40.81
N SER A 151 29.29 -38.63 -39.57
CA SER A 151 30.29 -39.62 -39.13
C SER A 151 29.77 -41.04 -39.08
N ARG A 152 28.48 -41.22 -38.75
CA ARG A 152 27.82 -42.53 -38.69
C ARG A 152 27.69 -43.20 -40.06
N ARG A 153 28.11 -42.51 -41.15
CA ARG A 153 28.25 -43.02 -42.52
C ARG A 153 27.05 -43.91 -42.92
N PHE A 154 25.86 -43.52 -42.50
CA PHE A 154 24.65 -43.97 -43.17
C PHE A 154 24.60 -43.15 -44.45
N PRO A 155 24.62 -43.76 -45.64
CA PRO A 155 24.05 -43.09 -46.79
C PRO A 155 22.57 -42.94 -46.44
N LEU A 156 22.21 -41.83 -45.81
CA LEU A 156 20.84 -41.36 -45.88
C LEU A 156 20.64 -41.01 -47.34
N ASP A 157 20.28 -42.04 -48.10
CA ASP A 157 19.51 -41.82 -49.30
C ASP A 157 18.32 -40.98 -48.84
N GLU A 158 18.13 -39.80 -49.44
CA GLU A 158 17.04 -38.88 -49.09
C GLU A 158 15.66 -39.54 -49.31
N SER A 159 15.62 -40.77 -49.82
CA SER A 159 14.47 -41.66 -49.99
C SER A 159 14.08 -42.49 -48.75
N LEU A 160 14.88 -42.48 -47.67
CA LEU A 160 14.61 -43.30 -46.48
C LEU A 160 13.53 -42.66 -45.60
N GLU A 161 12.32 -42.63 -46.13
CA GLU A 161 11.12 -42.10 -45.53
C GLU A 161 10.73 -42.93 -44.30
N HIS A 162 10.32 -42.27 -43.21
CA HIS A 162 9.95 -42.85 -41.91
C HIS A 162 9.14 -44.17 -41.98
N HIS A 163 8.25 -44.31 -42.97
CA HIS A 163 7.45 -45.50 -43.18
C HIS A 163 8.26 -46.79 -43.46
N THR A 164 9.43 -46.70 -44.10
CA THR A 164 10.27 -47.88 -44.39
C THR A 164 10.96 -48.37 -43.12
N LEU A 165 11.35 -47.45 -42.24
CA LEU A 165 11.91 -47.78 -40.93
C LEU A 165 10.87 -48.45 -40.02
N VAL A 166 9.62 -47.97 -40.07
CA VAL A 166 8.52 -48.61 -39.32
C VAL A 166 8.25 -50.01 -39.86
N SER A 167 8.16 -50.19 -41.18
CA SER A 167 7.96 -51.51 -41.80
C SER A 167 9.08 -52.51 -41.44
N LEU A 168 10.34 -52.07 -41.48
CA LEU A 168 11.48 -52.91 -41.10
C LEU A 168 11.46 -53.29 -39.61
N ALA A 169 11.02 -52.39 -38.74
CA ALA A 169 10.88 -52.67 -37.32
C ALA A 169 9.76 -53.70 -37.05
N GLU A 170 8.65 -53.62 -37.78
CA GLU A 170 7.56 -54.61 -37.71
C GLU A 170 8.02 -55.98 -38.22
N ASP A 171 8.79 -56.03 -39.32
CA ASP A 171 9.36 -57.26 -39.85
C ASP A 171 10.35 -57.91 -38.86
N CYS A 172 11.22 -57.11 -38.22
CA CYS A 172 12.12 -57.59 -37.18
C CYS A 172 11.35 -58.19 -35.99
N ALA A 173 10.30 -57.52 -35.50
CA ALA A 173 9.47 -58.01 -34.41
C ALA A 173 8.75 -59.33 -34.76
N SER A 174 8.29 -59.46 -36.00
CA SER A 174 7.69 -60.70 -36.52
C SER A 174 8.69 -61.86 -36.56
N ILE A 175 9.91 -61.61 -37.00
CA ILE A 175 10.99 -62.62 -37.02
C ILE A 175 11.36 -63.02 -35.59
N GLU A 176 11.50 -62.08 -34.67
CA GLU A 176 11.76 -62.35 -33.26
C GLU A 176 10.67 -63.23 -32.63
N ALA A 177 9.40 -62.93 -32.90
CA ALA A 177 8.29 -63.76 -32.45
C ALA A 177 8.37 -65.19 -33.01
N SER A 178 8.65 -65.34 -34.31
CA SER A 178 8.76 -66.67 -34.95
C SER A 178 9.95 -67.49 -34.44
N THR A 179 11.03 -66.82 -34.05
CA THR A 179 12.25 -67.48 -33.56
C THR A 179 12.17 -67.81 -32.07
N TYR A 180 11.31 -67.12 -31.31
CA TYR A 180 11.05 -67.42 -29.90
C TYR A 180 10.50 -68.85 -29.71
N ASP A 181 9.47 -69.22 -30.47
CA ASP A 181 8.87 -70.57 -30.38
C ASP A 181 9.87 -71.66 -30.79
N LEU A 182 10.69 -71.38 -31.81
CA LEU A 182 11.74 -72.29 -32.26
C LEU A 182 12.85 -72.45 -31.20
N ALA A 183 13.22 -71.36 -30.53
CA ALA A 183 14.19 -71.38 -29.43
C ALA A 183 13.66 -72.15 -28.22
N ALA A 184 12.37 -72.00 -27.89
CA ALA A 184 11.71 -72.76 -26.84
C ALA A 184 11.72 -74.27 -27.15
N GLN A 185 11.39 -74.67 -28.37
CA GLN A 185 11.45 -76.08 -28.78
C GLN A 185 12.87 -76.65 -28.74
N LEU A 186 13.87 -75.91 -29.23
CA LEU A 186 15.27 -76.33 -29.16
C LEU A 186 15.76 -76.45 -27.71
N SER A 187 15.31 -75.58 -26.81
CA SER A 187 15.63 -75.67 -25.38
C SER A 187 15.07 -76.97 -24.76
N PHE A 188 13.85 -77.36 -25.13
CA PHE A 188 13.25 -78.61 -24.72
C PHE A 188 14.02 -79.83 -25.26
N TYR A 189 14.35 -79.84 -26.55
CA TYR A 189 15.15 -80.92 -27.15
C TYR A 189 16.55 -81.03 -26.55
N ARG A 190 17.15 -79.91 -26.15
CA ARG A 190 18.45 -79.89 -25.48
C ARG A 190 18.39 -80.36 -24.03
N ALA A 191 17.24 -80.24 -23.37
CA ALA A 191 17.02 -80.70 -22.01
C ALA A 191 16.72 -82.21 -21.91
N LEU A 192 16.39 -82.86 -23.04
CA LEU A 192 16.20 -84.31 -23.08
C LEU A 192 17.52 -85.06 -22.87
N PRO A 193 17.54 -86.11 -22.02
CA PRO A 193 18.74 -86.92 -21.78
C PRO A 193 19.29 -87.53 -23.07
N SER A 194 20.59 -87.33 -23.32
CA SER A 194 21.24 -87.75 -24.57
C SER A 194 21.65 -89.23 -24.57
N THR A 195 21.63 -89.88 -23.40
CA THR A 195 22.04 -91.28 -23.23
C THR A 195 21.01 -92.07 -22.41
N VAL A 196 20.93 -93.38 -22.68
CA VAL A 196 19.97 -94.29 -22.02
C VAL A 196 20.16 -94.32 -20.50
N MET A 197 21.40 -94.21 -20.03
CA MET A 197 21.72 -94.23 -18.60
C MET A 197 21.29 -92.93 -17.89
N GLU A 198 21.37 -91.78 -18.56
CA GLU A 198 20.85 -90.51 -18.03
C GLU A 198 19.32 -90.48 -18.06
N ALA A 199 18.70 -91.05 -19.10
CA ALA A 199 17.26 -91.20 -19.16
C ALA A 199 16.73 -92.08 -18.02
N GLN A 200 17.42 -93.19 -17.72
CA GLN A 200 17.08 -94.06 -16.59
C GLN A 200 17.18 -93.34 -15.24
N ARG A 201 18.27 -92.60 -15.00
CA ARG A 201 18.41 -91.79 -13.77
C ARG A 201 17.37 -90.68 -13.64
N ALA A 202 17.00 -90.04 -14.76
CA ALA A 202 15.95 -89.03 -14.75
C ALA A 202 14.56 -89.63 -14.50
N LEU A 203 14.30 -90.84 -14.99
CA LEU A 203 13.08 -91.60 -14.70
C LEU A 203 13.01 -92.02 -13.23
N GLU A 204 14.10 -92.54 -12.68
CA GLU A 204 14.20 -92.88 -11.25
C GLU A 204 14.01 -91.64 -10.36
N ALA A 205 14.54 -90.48 -10.77
CA ALA A 205 14.34 -89.21 -10.08
C ALA A 205 12.88 -88.74 -10.14
N MET A 206 12.23 -88.79 -11.30
CA MET A 206 10.80 -88.45 -11.40
C MET A 206 9.90 -89.46 -10.68
N GLU A 207 10.23 -90.75 -10.69
CA GLU A 207 9.52 -91.77 -9.90
C GLU A 207 9.70 -91.54 -8.39
N ALA A 208 10.88 -91.10 -7.96
CA ALA A 208 11.13 -90.68 -6.59
C ALA A 208 10.33 -89.42 -6.21
N GLU A 209 10.25 -88.42 -7.09
CA GLU A 209 9.43 -87.22 -6.87
C GLU A 209 7.93 -87.57 -6.82
N PHE A 210 7.44 -88.42 -7.71
CA PHE A 210 6.04 -88.87 -7.71
C PHE A 210 5.67 -89.69 -6.47
N THR A 211 6.60 -90.53 -5.99
CA THR A 211 6.39 -91.32 -4.77
C THR A 211 6.52 -90.46 -3.50
N HIS A 212 7.30 -89.38 -3.52
CA HIS A 212 7.35 -88.39 -2.45
C HIS A 212 6.08 -87.52 -2.41
N GLU A 213 5.58 -87.05 -3.56
CA GLU A 213 4.31 -86.33 -3.67
C GLU A 213 3.09 -87.21 -3.33
N ALA A 214 3.13 -88.51 -3.63
CA ALA A 214 2.11 -89.48 -3.22
C ALA A 214 2.19 -89.85 -1.72
N ALA A 215 3.36 -89.72 -1.09
CA ALA A 215 3.53 -89.92 0.35
C ALA A 215 3.12 -88.66 1.16
N ASP A 216 3.42 -87.46 0.66
CA ASP A 216 2.98 -86.19 1.24
C ASP A 216 1.46 -85.97 1.09
N GLY A 217 0.80 -86.67 0.16
CA GLY A 217 -0.66 -86.71 0.03
C GLY A 217 -1.40 -87.68 0.97
N VAL A 218 -0.69 -88.55 1.71
CA VAL A 218 -1.28 -89.54 2.63
C VAL A 218 -1.10 -89.15 4.11
N GLU A 219 -0.27 -88.15 4.42
CA GLU A 219 -0.17 -87.55 5.77
C GLU A 219 -1.08 -86.31 5.98
N SER A 220 -1.89 -85.94 4.99
CA SER A 220 -3.05 -85.03 5.16
C SER A 220 -4.35 -85.79 4.92
N SER A 221 -4.97 -86.26 6.01
CA SER A 221 -6.35 -86.79 6.04
C SER A 221 -7.38 -85.79 5.52
#